data_AF-A0A925LZ48-F1
#
_entry.id   AF-A0A925LZ48-F1
#
_cell.length_a   1.000
_cell.length_b   1.000
_cell.length_c   1.000
_cell.angle_alpha   90.00
_cell.angle_beta   90.00
_cell.angle_gamma   90.00
#
_symmetry.space_group_name_H-M   'P 1'
#
loop_
_entity.id
_entity.type
_entity.pdbx_description
1 polymer ?
#
loop_
_entity_poly.entity_id
_entity_poly.type
_entity_poly.pdbx_seq_one_letter_code
_entity_poly.pdbx_strand_id
1 'polypeptide(L)'
;MLLARGAMPQGEGTETPAGVRSALGTIFADDHVAQEALQVHDRAMLLDEAARFELLSTWVLPSDDHNSLRMQCEFTPTCPAPMFERSGDAASESSGSEHRQFTGGDLVSPVMDLVSVAARLNRLEEIRNVIDQWQVTSREDQKSRIVFKLLIAITQKDSDAAELQMREIL
;
A
#
# COMPACT_ATOMS: atom_id res chain seq x y z
N MET A 1 -65.46 -11.86 10.46
CA MET A 1 -64.84 -11.32 9.23
C MET A 1 -63.34 -11.46 9.39
N LEU A 2 -62.79 -12.46 8.70
CA LEU A 2 -61.41 -12.94 8.78
C LEU A 2 -60.53 -12.09 7.85
N LEU A 3 -59.46 -11.48 8.34
CA LEU A 3 -58.39 -10.99 7.47
C LEU A 3 -57.03 -11.39 8.05
N ALA A 4 -56.47 -12.43 7.42
CA ALA A 4 -55.11 -12.88 7.58
C ALA A 4 -54.14 -11.77 7.12
N ARG A 5 -53.19 -11.40 7.98
CA ARG A 5 -52.06 -10.55 7.60
C ARG A 5 -50.82 -11.43 7.51
N GLY A 6 -50.34 -11.57 6.28
CA GLY A 6 -49.21 -12.41 5.91
C GLY A 6 -47.89 -11.95 6.53
N ALA A 7 -47.10 -12.95 6.87
CA ALA A 7 -45.69 -12.84 7.19
C ALA A 7 -44.92 -12.32 5.96
N MET A 8 -44.01 -11.38 6.20
CA MET A 8 -42.89 -11.08 5.32
C MET A 8 -41.62 -11.57 6.02
N PRO A 9 -40.80 -12.44 5.40
CA PRO A 9 -39.53 -12.86 5.97
C PRO A 9 -38.57 -11.66 5.99
N GLN A 10 -37.98 -11.41 7.16
CA GLN A 10 -36.89 -10.44 7.30
C GLN A 10 -35.68 -10.96 6.52
N GLY A 11 -35.13 -10.10 5.66
CA GLY A 11 -33.97 -10.41 4.85
C GLY A 11 -32.77 -10.74 5.73
N GLU A 12 -32.17 -11.90 5.47
CA GLU A 12 -30.88 -12.30 5.99
C GLU A 12 -29.83 -11.25 5.57
N GLY A 13 -29.36 -10.48 6.54
CA GLY A 13 -28.12 -9.73 6.40
C GLY A 13 -26.99 -10.74 6.24
N THR A 14 -26.36 -10.77 5.08
CA THR A 14 -25.14 -11.53 4.86
C THR A 14 -23.98 -10.83 5.55
N GLU A 15 -23.99 -10.84 6.89
CA GLU A 15 -22.79 -10.59 7.68
C GLU A 15 -21.84 -11.74 7.38
N THR A 16 -20.91 -11.49 6.47
CA THR A 16 -19.84 -12.44 6.21
C THR A 16 -19.02 -12.50 7.50
N PRO A 17 -18.94 -13.65 8.20
CA PRO A 17 -18.25 -13.73 9.47
C PRO A 17 -16.79 -13.30 9.30
N ALA A 18 -16.23 -12.54 10.23
CA ALA A 18 -14.83 -12.08 10.18
C ALA A 18 -13.84 -13.24 9.91
N GLY A 19 -14.14 -14.44 10.42
CA GLY A 19 -13.35 -15.65 10.16
C GLY A 19 -13.32 -16.10 8.70
N VAL A 20 -14.37 -15.82 7.90
CA VAL A 20 -14.39 -16.15 6.47
C VAL A 20 -13.46 -15.23 5.68
N ARG A 21 -13.40 -13.94 5.99
CA ARG A 21 -12.51 -13.00 5.30
C ARG A 21 -11.03 -13.27 5.61
N SER A 22 -10.70 -13.50 6.88
CA SER A 22 -9.34 -13.90 7.28
C SER A 22 -8.91 -15.23 6.62
N ALA A 23 -9.82 -16.19 6.52
CA ALA A 23 -9.55 -17.45 5.80
C ALA A 23 -9.34 -17.23 4.29
N LEU A 24 -10.09 -16.31 3.66
CA LEU A 24 -9.87 -15.95 2.25
C LEU A 24 -8.49 -15.32 2.03
N GLY A 25 -8.05 -14.41 2.89
CA GLY A 25 -6.69 -13.84 2.83
C GLY A 25 -5.60 -14.91 2.95
N THR A 26 -5.83 -15.93 3.78
CA THR A 26 -4.91 -17.07 3.93
C THR A 26 -4.90 -17.98 2.69
N ILE A 27 -6.07 -18.25 2.10
CA ILE A 27 -6.22 -19.19 0.97
C ILE A 27 -5.69 -18.62 -0.34
N PHE A 28 -5.93 -17.34 -0.61
CA PHE A 28 -5.51 -16.74 -1.87
C PHE A 28 -4.04 -16.33 -1.88
N ALA A 29 -3.36 -16.41 -0.72
CA ALA A 29 -2.04 -15.86 -0.47
C ALA A 29 -1.98 -14.35 -0.81
N ASP A 30 -1.25 -13.58 -0.01
CA ASP A 30 -1.02 -12.14 -0.30
C ASP A 30 -0.37 -11.91 -1.70
N ASP A 31 0.09 -12.97 -2.38
CA ASP A 31 0.65 -12.95 -3.73
C ASP A 31 -0.32 -12.47 -4.81
N HIS A 32 -1.64 -12.67 -4.67
CA HIS A 32 -2.63 -12.12 -5.63
C HIS A 32 -3.05 -10.68 -5.32
N VAL A 33 -2.70 -10.15 -4.15
CA VAL A 33 -2.97 -8.76 -3.76
C VAL A 33 -1.96 -7.79 -4.39
N ALA A 34 -0.85 -8.33 -4.95
CA ALA A 34 0.16 -7.52 -5.62
C ALA A 34 -0.40 -6.62 -6.74
N GLN A 35 -1.47 -7.05 -7.44
CA GLN A 35 -2.11 -6.28 -8.52
C GLN A 35 -3.02 -5.13 -8.06
N GLU A 36 -3.14 -4.89 -6.75
CA GLU A 36 -4.01 -3.85 -6.21
C GLU A 36 -3.27 -2.56 -5.83
N ALA A 37 -1.94 -2.54 -5.74
CA ALA A 37 -1.22 -1.39 -5.20
C ALA A 37 -1.47 -0.11 -6.03
N LEU A 38 -1.43 -0.19 -7.36
CA LEU A 38 -1.76 0.91 -8.26
C LEU A 38 -3.23 1.31 -8.18
N GLN A 39 -4.16 0.35 -8.11
CA GLN A 39 -5.59 0.65 -8.02
C GLN A 39 -5.94 1.35 -6.69
N VAL A 40 -5.31 0.92 -5.60
CA VAL A 40 -5.45 1.52 -4.27
C VAL A 40 -4.84 2.91 -4.26
N HIS A 41 -3.66 3.08 -4.85
CA HIS A 41 -3.03 4.39 -5.05
C HIS A 41 -3.97 5.34 -5.80
N ASP A 42 -4.45 4.95 -6.98
CA ASP A 42 -5.34 5.77 -7.81
C ASP A 42 -6.61 6.17 -7.05
N ARG A 43 -7.25 5.22 -6.36
CA ARG A 43 -8.43 5.50 -5.53
C ARG A 43 -8.11 6.44 -4.37
N ALA A 44 -6.97 6.24 -3.70
CA ALA A 44 -6.53 7.07 -2.58
C ALA A 44 -6.26 8.52 -3.00
N MET A 45 -5.71 8.73 -4.19
CA MET A 45 -5.44 10.08 -4.73
C MET A 45 -6.70 10.88 -5.06
N LEU A 46 -7.85 10.22 -5.28
CA LEU A 46 -9.15 10.86 -5.48
C LEU A 46 -9.83 11.32 -4.17
N LEU A 47 -9.30 10.94 -3.02
CA LEU A 47 -9.86 11.27 -1.71
C LEU A 47 -9.17 12.48 -1.07
N ASP A 48 -9.89 13.15 -0.17
CA ASP A 48 -9.29 14.12 0.76
C ASP A 48 -8.31 13.44 1.72
N GLU A 49 -7.51 14.22 2.44
CA GLU A 49 -6.41 13.66 3.25
C GLU A 49 -6.90 12.71 4.36
N ALA A 50 -8.03 13.02 5.01
CA ALA A 50 -8.55 12.20 6.10
C ALA A 50 -9.09 10.87 5.55
N ALA A 51 -9.94 10.91 4.52
CA ALA A 51 -10.47 9.70 3.89
C ALA A 51 -9.37 8.88 3.21
N ARG A 52 -8.35 9.53 2.66
CA ARG A 52 -7.15 8.89 2.11
C ARG A 52 -6.38 8.14 3.19
N PHE A 53 -6.15 8.76 4.35
CA PHE A 53 -5.49 8.11 5.48
C PHE A 53 -6.26 6.86 5.93
N GLU A 54 -7.58 6.94 6.07
CA GLU A 54 -8.39 5.79 6.52
C GLU A 54 -8.36 4.64 5.52
N LEU A 55 -8.50 4.95 4.22
CA LEU A 55 -8.41 3.94 3.15
C LEU A 55 -7.04 3.25 3.16
N LEU A 56 -5.96 4.04 3.18
CA LEU A 56 -4.61 3.50 3.14
C LEU A 56 -4.26 2.75 4.44
N SER A 57 -4.69 3.23 5.59
CA SER A 57 -4.46 2.53 6.87
C SER A 57 -5.14 1.17 6.89
N THR A 58 -6.39 1.10 6.42
CA THR A 58 -7.16 -0.14 6.33
C THR A 58 -6.53 -1.13 5.35
N TRP A 59 -5.92 -0.65 4.27
CA TRP A 59 -5.29 -1.52 3.27
C TRP A 59 -3.86 -1.92 3.65
N VAL A 60 -3.07 -1.02 4.24
CA VAL A 60 -1.65 -1.24 4.52
C VAL A 60 -1.41 -1.96 5.85
N LEU A 61 -2.14 -1.58 6.90
CA LEU A 61 -1.91 -2.04 8.25
C LEU A 61 -2.70 -3.34 8.54
N PRO A 62 -2.16 -4.22 9.40
CA PRO A 62 -2.88 -5.41 9.83
C PRO A 62 -4.26 -5.04 10.37
N SER A 63 -5.27 -5.78 9.92
CA SER A 63 -6.68 -5.58 10.27
C SER A 63 -7.41 -6.92 10.33
N ASP A 64 -8.71 -6.91 10.57
CA ASP A 64 -9.51 -8.14 10.57
C ASP A 64 -9.55 -8.83 9.19
N ASP A 65 -9.30 -8.08 8.12
CA ASP A 65 -9.31 -8.60 6.75
C ASP A 65 -7.95 -9.24 6.35
N HIS A 66 -6.84 -8.84 6.98
CA HIS A 66 -5.51 -9.40 6.71
C HIS A 66 -4.54 -9.16 7.89
N ASN A 67 -3.67 -10.13 8.17
CA ASN A 67 -2.83 -10.14 9.38
C ASN A 67 -1.36 -9.73 9.15
N SER A 68 -1.01 -9.30 7.94
CA SER A 68 0.34 -8.93 7.48
C SER A 68 0.44 -7.42 7.17
N LEU A 69 1.66 -6.88 7.10
CA LEU A 69 1.88 -5.54 6.54
C LEU A 69 1.97 -5.61 5.02
N ARG A 70 1.13 -4.84 4.32
CA ARG A 70 1.17 -4.76 2.86
C ARG A 70 2.23 -3.77 2.37
N MET A 71 3.42 -4.29 2.08
CA MET A 71 4.60 -3.52 1.66
C MET A 71 4.80 -3.44 0.13
N GLN A 72 3.78 -3.78 -0.66
CA GLN A 72 3.89 -3.85 -2.12
C GLN A 72 4.12 -2.45 -2.75
N CYS A 73 4.83 -2.47 -3.88
CA CYS A 73 4.99 -1.31 -4.76
C CYS A 73 4.83 -1.76 -6.21
N GLU A 74 4.33 -0.85 -7.05
CA GLU A 74 4.12 -1.08 -8.47
C GLU A 74 4.66 0.12 -9.28
N PHE A 75 4.88 -0.08 -10.57
CA PHE A 75 5.20 1.02 -11.49
C PHE A 75 3.96 1.41 -12.29
N THR A 76 3.73 2.69 -12.52
CA THR A 76 2.63 3.12 -13.40
C THR A 76 2.84 2.58 -14.82
N PRO A 77 1.77 2.18 -15.54
CA PRO A 77 1.90 1.72 -16.91
C PRO A 77 2.42 2.83 -17.82
N THR A 78 3.54 2.59 -18.51
CA THR A 78 4.01 3.46 -19.59
C THR A 78 3.20 3.18 -20.86
N CYS A 79 1.97 3.70 -20.94
CA CYS A 79 1.12 3.57 -22.12
C CYS A 79 0.51 4.92 -22.58
N PRO A 80 0.70 5.32 -23.86
CA PRO A 80 1.42 4.60 -24.89
C PRO A 80 2.93 4.56 -24.61
N ALA A 81 3.61 3.50 -25.05
CA ALA A 81 5.05 3.52 -25.14
C ALA A 81 5.46 4.81 -25.86
N PRO A 82 6.43 5.59 -25.34
CA PRO A 82 6.87 6.80 -26.02
C PRO A 82 7.17 6.42 -27.47
N MET A 83 6.49 7.07 -28.41
CA MET A 83 6.80 6.91 -29.82
C MET A 83 8.24 7.39 -29.95
N PHE A 84 9.19 6.45 -30.01
CA PHE A 84 10.53 6.76 -30.48
C PHE A 84 10.32 7.24 -31.90
N GLU A 85 10.26 8.56 -32.09
CA GLU A 85 10.47 9.15 -33.40
C GLU A 85 11.83 8.61 -33.83
N ARG A 86 11.79 7.66 -34.76
CA ARG A 86 12.98 7.10 -35.38
C ARG A 86 13.46 8.21 -36.30
N SER A 87 14.14 9.21 -35.72
CA SER A 87 14.84 10.25 -36.44
C SER A 87 15.89 9.55 -37.29
N GLY A 88 15.50 9.24 -38.51
CA GLY A 88 16.41 8.80 -39.54
C GLY A 88 17.23 10.00 -39.94
N ASP A 89 18.37 10.18 -39.28
CA ASP A 89 19.51 10.89 -39.85
C ASP A 89 20.78 10.16 -39.43
N ALA A 90 21.27 9.36 -40.37
CA ALA A 90 22.61 8.81 -40.33
C ALA A 90 23.60 9.95 -40.51
N ALA A 91 24.13 10.49 -39.39
CA ALA A 91 25.51 10.97 -39.22
C ALA A 91 25.58 11.91 -38.01
N SER A 92 25.89 11.37 -36.84
CA SER A 92 26.66 12.11 -35.85
C SER A 92 27.29 11.13 -34.84
N GLU A 93 28.45 10.61 -35.19
CA GLU A 93 29.38 10.10 -34.20
C GLU A 93 29.94 11.31 -33.45
N SER A 94 29.28 11.71 -32.35
CA SER A 94 29.90 12.61 -31.38
C SER A 94 29.60 12.15 -29.95
N SER A 95 30.69 11.73 -29.33
CA SER A 95 30.89 11.42 -27.92
C SER A 95 30.16 12.35 -26.94
N GLY A 96 29.48 11.76 -25.96
CA GLY A 96 29.10 12.46 -24.73
C GLY A 96 27.94 11.81 -23.99
N SER A 97 28.22 10.72 -23.27
CA SER A 97 27.36 10.07 -22.25
C SER A 97 25.93 10.62 -22.10
N GLU A 98 25.09 10.32 -23.09
CA GLU A 98 23.67 10.64 -23.04
C GLU A 98 23.05 9.77 -21.94
N HIS A 99 22.66 10.43 -20.85
CA HIS A 99 21.88 9.83 -19.79
C HIS A 99 20.66 9.19 -20.45
N ARG A 100 20.60 7.86 -20.49
CA ARG A 100 19.38 7.13 -20.82
C ARG A 100 18.32 7.60 -19.83
N GLN A 101 17.49 8.56 -20.25
CA GLN A 101 16.29 8.93 -19.53
C GLN A 101 15.40 7.71 -19.60
N PHE A 102 15.40 6.94 -18.51
CA PHE A 102 14.43 5.90 -18.30
C PHE A 102 13.07 6.59 -18.23
N THR A 103 12.35 6.63 -19.35
CA THR A 103 10.91 6.85 -19.43
C THR A 103 10.20 5.57 -18.96
N GLY A 104 10.52 5.13 -17.75
CA GLY A 104 9.77 4.12 -17.00
C GLY A 104 8.67 4.81 -16.19
N GLY A 105 7.61 4.08 -15.84
CA GLY A 105 6.54 4.62 -15.01
C GLY A 105 7.03 5.06 -13.63
N ASP A 106 6.23 5.88 -12.97
CA ASP A 106 6.48 6.29 -11.60
C ASP A 106 6.29 5.10 -10.64
N LEU A 107 7.17 4.96 -9.66
CA LEU A 107 7.01 3.97 -8.60
C LEU A 107 5.92 4.44 -7.64
N VAL A 108 4.83 3.68 -7.54
CA VAL A 108 3.74 3.90 -6.59
C VAL A 108 3.83 2.91 -5.44
N SER A 109 3.57 3.39 -4.22
CA SER A 109 3.57 2.56 -3.01
C SER A 109 2.56 3.08 -2.00
N PRO A 110 1.47 2.34 -1.73
CA PRO A 110 0.47 2.72 -0.73
C PRO A 110 1.06 2.96 0.67
N VAL A 111 2.13 2.26 1.04
CA VAL A 111 2.86 2.52 2.31
C VAL A 111 3.47 3.91 2.33
N MET A 112 4.13 4.31 1.25
CA MET A 112 4.73 5.64 1.14
C MET A 112 3.65 6.72 1.14
N ASP A 113 2.54 6.47 0.45
CA ASP A 113 1.38 7.37 0.46
C ASP A 113 0.80 7.52 1.86
N LEU A 114 0.68 6.40 2.61
CA LEU A 114 0.18 6.38 3.98
C LEU A 114 1.07 7.21 4.91
N VAL A 115 2.39 6.98 4.87
CA VAL A 115 3.35 7.72 5.70
C VAL A 115 3.32 9.21 5.35
N SER A 116 3.24 9.55 4.07
CA SER A 116 3.16 10.95 3.60
C SER A 116 1.88 11.66 4.08
N VAL A 117 0.71 11.03 3.95
CA VAL A 117 -0.54 11.63 4.43
C VAL A 117 -0.60 11.69 5.95
N ALA A 118 -0.11 10.67 6.64
CA ALA A 118 -0.02 10.66 8.10
C ALA A 118 0.91 11.76 8.64
N ALA A 119 2.02 12.03 7.96
CA ALA A 119 2.92 13.13 8.31
C ALA A 119 2.21 14.48 8.20
N ARG A 120 1.46 14.71 7.10
CA ARG A 120 0.70 15.95 6.89
C ARG A 120 -0.43 16.15 7.91
N LEU A 121 -1.08 15.05 8.31
CA LEU A 121 -2.14 15.06 9.34
C LEU A 121 -1.61 14.99 10.78
N ASN A 122 -0.29 14.90 10.98
CA ASN A 122 0.34 14.68 12.29
C ASN A 122 -0.18 13.41 13.02
N ARG A 123 -0.45 12.34 12.27
CA ARG A 123 -0.95 11.03 12.74
C ARG A 123 0.11 9.91 12.65
N LEU A 124 1.40 10.23 12.49
CA LEU A 124 2.46 9.22 12.39
C LEU A 124 2.57 8.33 13.63
N GLU A 125 2.33 8.88 14.83
CA GLU A 125 2.38 8.10 16.07
C GLU A 125 1.23 7.09 16.19
N GLU A 126 0.09 7.34 15.56
CA GLU A 126 -0.99 6.36 15.50
C GLU A 126 -0.54 5.10 14.76
N ILE A 127 0.08 5.28 13.58
CA ILE A 127 0.63 4.17 12.79
C ILE A 127 1.71 3.43 13.59
N ARG A 128 2.62 4.17 14.24
CA ARG A 128 3.68 3.59 15.07
C ARG A 128 3.13 2.68 16.16
N ASN A 129 2.11 3.16 16.88
CA ASN A 129 1.45 2.39 17.94
C ASN A 129 0.82 1.10 17.43
N VAL A 130 0.14 1.14 16.28
CA VAL A 130 -0.44 -0.06 15.66
C VAL A 130 0.66 -1.09 15.33
N ILE A 131 1.77 -0.63 14.74
CA ILE A 131 2.90 -1.49 14.37
C ILE A 131 3.62 -2.07 15.60
N ASP A 132 3.72 -1.31 16.68
CA ASP A 132 4.34 -1.77 17.94
C ASP A 132 3.49 -2.83 18.65
N GLN A 133 2.16 -2.71 18.57
CA GLN A 133 1.22 -3.65 19.17
C GLN A 133 0.99 -4.91 18.33
N TRP A 134 1.32 -4.87 17.04
CA TRP A 134 1.14 -5.99 16.13
C TRP A 134 2.04 -7.18 16.50
N GLN A 135 1.41 -8.35 16.65
CA GLN A 135 2.08 -9.60 16.95
C GLN A 135 2.66 -10.22 15.67
N VAL A 136 3.96 -10.07 15.53
CA VAL A 136 4.75 -10.64 14.44
C VAL A 136 4.89 -12.15 14.63
N THR A 137 4.48 -12.93 13.64
CA THR A 137 4.56 -14.40 13.69
C THR A 137 5.66 -14.98 12.80
N SER A 138 6.10 -14.25 11.78
CA SER A 138 7.11 -14.69 10.83
C SER A 138 8.35 -13.78 10.81
N ARG A 139 9.47 -14.30 10.28
CA ARG A 139 10.69 -13.50 10.07
C ARG A 139 10.47 -12.40 9.01
N GLU A 140 9.61 -12.65 8.04
CA GLU A 140 9.27 -11.69 7.00
C GLU A 140 8.47 -10.52 7.59
N ASP A 141 7.47 -10.81 8.41
CA ASP A 141 6.72 -9.80 9.17
C ASP A 141 7.63 -8.96 10.06
N GLN A 142 8.62 -9.58 10.71
CA GLN A 142 9.60 -8.85 11.52
C GLN A 142 10.38 -7.84 10.67
N LYS A 143 10.82 -8.24 9.47
CA LYS A 143 11.53 -7.35 8.56
C LYS A 143 10.61 -6.23 8.06
N SER A 144 9.40 -6.55 7.63
CA SER A 144 8.40 -5.56 7.20
C SER A 144 8.13 -4.54 8.30
N ARG A 145 8.01 -4.98 9.56
CA ARG A 145 7.88 -4.12 10.73
C ARG A 145 9.06 -3.16 10.89
N ILE A 146 10.29 -3.66 10.83
CA ILE A 146 11.51 -2.83 10.98
C ILE A 146 11.60 -1.82 9.83
N VAL A 147 11.37 -2.27 8.59
CA VAL A 147 11.37 -1.38 7.40
C VAL A 147 10.33 -0.29 7.53
N PHE A 148 9.12 -0.61 7.99
CA PHE A 148 8.08 0.40 8.19
C PHE A 148 8.49 1.44 9.25
N LYS A 149 9.03 1.00 10.39
CA LYS A 149 9.55 1.91 11.43
C LYS A 149 10.66 2.81 10.91
N LEU A 150 11.55 2.26 10.08
CA LEU A 150 12.60 3.02 9.40
C LEU A 150 12.00 4.10 8.47
N LEU A 151 10.97 3.78 7.68
CA LEU A 151 10.29 4.76 6.82
C LEU A 151 9.66 5.92 7.62
N ILE A 152 9.05 5.61 8.77
CA ILE A 152 8.51 6.64 9.67
C ILE A 152 9.65 7.52 10.21
N ALA A 153 10.74 6.91 10.69
CA ALA A 153 11.89 7.64 11.24
C ALA A 153 12.55 8.57 10.20
N ILE A 154 12.74 8.08 8.97
CA ILE A 154 13.26 8.90 7.85
C ILE A 154 12.33 10.08 7.57
N THR A 155 11.02 9.84 7.56
CA THR A 155 10.01 10.90 7.33
C THR A 155 10.03 11.96 8.43
N GLN A 156 10.27 11.55 9.68
CA GLN A 156 10.42 12.45 10.83
C GLN A 156 11.80 13.14 10.90
N LYS A 157 12.75 12.75 10.03
CA LYS A 157 14.16 13.16 10.10
C LYS A 157 14.84 12.79 11.43
N ASP A 158 14.37 11.70 12.05
CA ASP A 158 14.95 11.15 13.27
C ASP A 158 16.08 10.19 12.88
N SER A 159 17.28 10.74 12.68
CA SER A 159 18.47 10.00 12.26
C SER A 159 18.88 8.91 13.24
N ASP A 160 18.71 9.15 14.55
CA ASP A 160 19.09 8.21 15.60
C ASP A 160 18.17 6.98 15.57
N ALA A 161 16.86 7.20 15.45
CA ALA A 161 15.90 6.11 15.29
C ALA A 161 16.10 5.36 13.97
N ALA A 162 16.40 6.06 12.88
CA ALA A 162 16.67 5.43 11.59
C ALA A 162 17.92 4.53 11.62
N GLU A 163 19.01 4.98 12.25
CA GLU A 163 20.23 4.18 12.40
C GLU A 163 19.98 2.92 13.23
N LEU A 164 19.20 3.04 14.32
CA LEU A 164 18.85 1.90 15.16
C LEU A 164 18.09 0.83 14.36
N GLN A 165 17.09 1.23 13.57
CA GLN A 165 16.33 0.29 12.74
C GLN A 165 17.20 -0.33 11.64
N MET A 166 18.08 0.45 11.00
CA MET A 166 18.98 -0.06 9.96
C MET A 166 19.91 -1.17 10.48
N ARG A 167 20.41 -1.04 11.71
CA ARG A 167 21.24 -2.08 12.34
C ARG A 167 20.48 -3.38 12.60
N GLU A 168 19.17 -3.33 12.78
CA GLU A 168 18.34 -4.51 13.01
C GLU A 168 18.03 -5.28 11.71
N ILE A 169 18.18 -4.64 10.55
CA ILE A 169 17.95 -5.26 9.23
C ILE A 169 19.15 -6.11 8.76
N LEU A 170 20.37 -5.70 9.12
CA LEU A 170 21.64 -6.31 8.68
C LEU A 170 22.02 -7.56 9.48
#